data_AF-A0A9W6WWZ5-F1
#
_entry.id   AF-A0A9W6WWZ5-F1
#
_cell.length_a   1.000
_cell.length_b   1.000
_cell.length_c   1.000
_cell.angle_alpha   90.00
_cell.angle_beta   90.00
_cell.angle_gamma   90.00
#
_symmetry.space_group_name_H-M   'P 1'
#
loop_
_entity.id
_entity.type
_entity.pdbx_description
1 polymer ?
#
loop_
_entity_poly.entity_id
_entity_poly.type
_entity_poly.pdbx_seq_one_letter_code
_entity_poly.pdbx_strand_id
1 'polypeptide(L)'
;MSTVPVYTPQPCIDFLVSLRSLKLDETSTRDFTNDISGHEVVIDKFALEDLVEFQGVTFEVIEGLYWNEGFNSQICASIKDIFEWRAKLKAEGNPAEVGLKLTMNSSYGRLIMKPVIRQKTFIRGEEEIRKYTCRRINRLIQRTPISKDLALFEEHRALARHSSPAHLGVAILSMSKRIMNEVMCLVEDLDCTIYYQDTDSMHVELNSYPKLCEAFEAKYGRVLNGNQMGKFHVDFKLKGADGDIYAEESYFIGKKTYVDFLACAGNDTKGVHMRMKGIPETRADNLLQRALAAEAARDALAAANPDNAELLARATAAETARDAAHAAVDRLAAAVEAQTQEIQTLPQDPTALVNEAANNISDVLDDTLDELLELVDVIFAPPRLAINP
;
A
#
# COMPACT_ATOMS: atom_id res chain seq x y z
N MET A 1 -3.19 -14.58 -40.43
CA MET A 1 -3.51 -13.31 -39.76
C MET A 1 -4.23 -13.66 -38.48
N SER A 2 -3.46 -13.92 -37.42
CA SER A 2 -3.98 -14.28 -36.11
C SER A 2 -4.12 -12.99 -35.31
N THR A 3 -5.34 -12.65 -34.93
CA THR A 3 -5.67 -11.49 -34.11
C THR A 3 -5.16 -11.72 -32.70
N VAL A 4 -4.10 -10.99 -32.32
CA VAL A 4 -3.67 -10.86 -30.93
C VAL A 4 -4.85 -10.30 -30.13
N PRO A 5 -5.28 -10.92 -29.03
CA PRO A 5 -6.34 -10.37 -28.21
C PRO A 5 -5.82 -9.06 -27.61
N VAL A 6 -6.43 -7.96 -28.01
CA VAL A 6 -6.28 -6.67 -27.34
C VAL A 6 -6.90 -6.85 -25.97
N TYR A 7 -6.06 -6.91 -24.92
CA TYR A 7 -6.50 -6.78 -23.55
C TYR A 7 -7.13 -5.40 -23.42
N THR A 8 -8.46 -5.36 -23.46
CA THR A 8 -9.21 -4.17 -23.09
C THR A 8 -9.13 -4.12 -21.58
N PRO A 9 -8.52 -3.08 -20.97
CA PRO A 9 -8.59 -2.92 -19.53
C PRO A 9 -10.08 -2.85 -19.20
N GLN A 10 -10.58 -3.84 -18.47
CA GLN A 10 -11.88 -3.75 -17.84
C GLN A 10 -11.90 -2.43 -17.08
N PRO A 11 -12.92 -1.57 -17.26
CA PRO A 11 -13.03 -0.39 -16.42
C PRO A 11 -13.04 -0.89 -14.98
N CYS A 12 -12.11 -0.39 -14.17
CA CYS A 12 -12.04 -0.63 -12.73
C CYS A 12 -13.31 -0.09 -12.06
N ILE A 13 -14.43 -0.77 -12.26
CA ILE A 13 -15.68 -0.58 -11.54
C ILE A 13 -15.64 -1.63 -10.44
N ASP A 14 -15.40 -1.19 -9.19
CA ASP A 14 -15.84 -1.83 -7.92
C ASP A 14 -15.06 -1.37 -6.67
N PHE A 15 -14.40 -0.21 -6.67
CA PHE A 15 -13.75 0.29 -5.44
C PHE A 15 -14.04 1.77 -5.15
N LEU A 16 -15.32 2.14 -5.16
CA LEU A 16 -15.80 3.19 -4.25
C LEU A 16 -15.61 2.65 -2.82
N VAL A 17 -14.85 3.39 -2.00
CA VAL A 17 -14.36 2.97 -0.68
C VAL A 17 -15.48 2.46 0.24
N SER A 18 -15.75 1.16 0.21
CA SER A 18 -16.66 0.47 1.14
C SER A 18 -16.22 -0.96 1.45
N LEU A 19 -14.93 -1.21 1.73
CA LEU A 19 -14.60 -2.39 2.53
C LEU A 19 -14.98 -2.12 3.99
N ARG A 20 -16.28 -2.24 4.28
CA ARG A 20 -16.79 -2.37 5.64
C ARG A 20 -16.66 -3.83 6.01
N SER A 21 -15.90 -4.10 7.07
CA SER A 21 -16.03 -5.37 7.75
C SER A 21 -17.37 -5.35 8.48
N LEU A 22 -18.34 -6.16 8.03
CA LEU A 22 -19.68 -6.20 8.64
C LEU A 22 -19.70 -7.05 9.90
N LYS A 23 -18.91 -8.13 9.94
CA LYS A 23 -18.90 -9.05 11.06
C LYS A 23 -17.57 -9.81 11.18
N LEU A 24 -17.35 -10.37 12.37
CA LEU A 24 -16.53 -11.56 12.52
C LEU A 24 -17.42 -12.75 12.13
N ASP A 25 -17.00 -13.54 11.15
CA ASP A 25 -17.63 -14.83 10.89
C ASP A 25 -17.45 -15.80 12.07
N GLU A 26 -18.02 -16.99 11.99
CA GLU A 26 -17.91 -18.01 13.05
C GLU A 26 -16.45 -18.40 13.36
N THR A 27 -15.51 -18.10 12.45
CA THR A 27 -14.07 -18.36 12.59
C THR A 27 -13.29 -17.17 13.15
N SER A 28 -13.97 -16.07 13.53
CA SER A 28 -13.34 -14.81 13.92
C SER A 28 -12.54 -14.11 12.82
N THR A 29 -12.89 -14.37 11.55
CA THR A 29 -12.34 -13.70 10.37
C THR A 29 -13.26 -12.55 9.96
N ARG A 30 -12.68 -11.44 9.48
CA ARG A 30 -13.45 -10.27 9.05
C ARG A 30 -14.09 -10.54 7.71
N ASP A 31 -15.42 -10.48 7.67
CA ASP A 31 -16.19 -10.54 6.42
C ASP A 31 -16.30 -9.13 5.82
N PHE A 32 -15.81 -8.96 4.59
CA PHE A 32 -15.82 -7.70 3.85
C PHE A 32 -16.76 -7.84 2.65
N THR A 33 -17.84 -7.06 2.64
CA THR A 33 -18.82 -7.09 1.56
C THR A 33 -19.31 -5.67 1.24
N ASN A 34 -19.63 -5.46 -0.04
CA ASN A 34 -20.30 -4.27 -0.53
C ASN A 34 -21.84 -4.38 -0.43
N ASP A 35 -22.38 -5.59 -0.18
CA ASP A 35 -23.80 -5.78 0.10
C ASP A 35 -24.08 -5.57 1.59
N ILE A 36 -24.50 -4.37 1.92
CA ILE A 36 -24.82 -3.95 3.28
C ILE A 36 -26.33 -3.98 3.56
N SER A 37 -27.15 -4.40 2.60
CA SER A 37 -28.61 -4.38 2.71
C SER A 37 -29.07 -5.32 3.82
N GLY A 38 -29.90 -4.82 4.75
CA GLY A 38 -30.43 -5.62 5.86
C GLY A 38 -29.42 -5.93 6.98
N HIS A 39 -28.23 -5.33 6.95
CA HIS A 39 -27.20 -5.56 7.99
C HIS A 39 -27.17 -4.43 9.03
N GLU A 40 -26.97 -4.80 10.29
CA GLU A 40 -26.73 -3.87 11.38
C GLU A 40 -25.27 -3.41 11.39
N VAL A 41 -25.02 -2.10 11.39
CA VAL A 41 -23.67 -1.53 11.34
C VAL A 41 -23.52 -0.43 12.39
N VAL A 42 -22.42 -0.48 13.15
CA VAL A 42 -22.02 0.61 14.04
C VAL A 42 -21.14 1.59 13.27
N ILE A 43 -21.56 2.85 13.23
CA ILE A 43 -20.92 3.88 12.40
C ILE A 43 -20.96 5.26 13.07
N ASP A 44 -19.95 6.09 12.79
CA ASP A 44 -19.94 7.50 13.16
C ASP A 44 -20.71 8.39 12.17
N LYS A 45 -21.04 9.60 12.61
CA LYS A 45 -21.81 10.59 11.83
C LYS A 45 -21.24 10.85 10.44
N PHE A 46 -19.92 11.03 10.30
CA PHE A 46 -19.32 11.45 9.04
C PHE A 46 -19.36 10.33 8.01
N ALA A 47 -18.99 9.12 8.42
CA ALA A 47 -19.04 7.98 7.53
C ALA A 47 -20.49 7.62 7.13
N LEU A 48 -21.50 7.92 7.96
CA LEU A 48 -22.90 7.73 7.62
C LEU A 48 -23.38 8.76 6.59
N GLU A 49 -23.06 10.04 6.79
CA GLU A 49 -23.32 11.11 5.81
C GLU A 49 -22.70 10.78 4.45
N ASP A 50 -21.46 10.26 4.42
CA ASP A 50 -20.78 9.87 3.19
C ASP A 50 -21.49 8.71 2.46
N LEU A 51 -22.06 7.74 3.19
CA LEU A 51 -22.86 6.68 2.56
C LEU A 51 -24.13 7.22 1.94
N VAL A 52 -24.78 8.17 2.60
CA VAL A 52 -26.00 8.77 2.06
C VAL A 52 -25.67 9.56 0.80
N GLU A 53 -24.63 10.40 0.85
CA GLU A 53 -24.22 11.26 -0.25
C GLU A 53 -23.70 10.48 -1.46
N PHE A 54 -22.74 9.57 -1.24
CA PHE A 54 -22.01 8.92 -2.34
C PHE A 54 -22.58 7.56 -2.74
N GLN A 55 -23.38 6.93 -1.89
CA GLN A 55 -23.91 5.57 -2.14
C GLN A 55 -25.46 5.53 -2.09
N GLY A 56 -26.13 6.63 -1.77
CA GLY A 56 -27.59 6.70 -1.74
C GLY A 56 -28.24 5.76 -0.70
N VAL A 57 -27.51 5.39 0.35
CA VAL A 57 -27.98 4.40 1.33
C VAL A 57 -29.17 4.93 2.12
N THR A 58 -30.17 4.07 2.31
CA THR A 58 -31.26 4.29 3.26
C THR A 58 -31.01 3.48 4.53
N PHE A 59 -31.39 4.02 5.68
CA PHE A 59 -31.09 3.40 6.97
C PHE A 59 -32.18 3.67 8.01
N GLU A 60 -32.26 2.78 8.99
CA GLU A 60 -33.03 2.96 10.22
C GLU A 60 -32.06 3.09 11.40
N VAL A 61 -32.29 4.08 12.27
CA VAL A 61 -31.46 4.27 13.47
C VAL A 61 -32.01 3.40 14.60
N ILE A 62 -31.26 2.37 14.99
CA ILE A 62 -31.60 1.49 16.11
C ILE A 62 -31.25 2.17 17.44
N GLU A 63 -29.98 2.56 17.59
CA GLU A 63 -29.46 3.22 18.79
C GLU A 63 -28.27 4.12 18.44
N GLY A 64 -27.95 5.07 19.31
CA GLY A 64 -26.86 6.01 19.05
C GLY A 64 -26.37 6.76 20.29
N LEU A 65 -25.10 7.19 20.22
CA LEU A 65 -24.47 8.07 21.19
C LEU A 65 -24.32 9.45 20.57
N TYR A 66 -24.68 10.49 21.32
CA TYR A 66 -24.59 11.87 20.87
C TYR A 66 -24.18 12.80 22.02
N TRP A 67 -23.63 13.97 21.67
CA TRP A 67 -23.15 14.96 22.61
C TRP A 67 -24.00 16.24 22.50
N ASN A 68 -24.73 16.56 23.57
CA ASN A 68 -25.65 17.71 23.62
C ASN A 68 -24.94 19.06 23.73
N GLU A 69 -23.74 19.07 24.31
CA GLU A 69 -23.01 20.29 24.65
C GLU A 69 -21.89 20.61 23.64
N GLY A 70 -21.89 19.94 22.49
CA GLY A 70 -20.88 20.09 21.45
C GLY A 70 -19.57 19.34 21.75
N PHE A 71 -18.50 19.75 21.06
CA PHE A 71 -17.20 19.09 21.11
C PHE A 71 -16.09 20.05 21.57
N ASN A 72 -15.14 19.53 22.33
CA ASN A 72 -13.91 20.26 22.64
C ASN A 72 -13.00 20.30 21.40
N SER A 73 -12.82 21.49 20.83
CA SER A 73 -12.02 21.74 19.63
C SER A 73 -10.55 22.11 19.91
N GLN A 74 -10.08 22.01 21.15
CA GLN A 74 -8.70 22.37 21.52
C GLN A 74 -7.65 21.60 20.69
N ILE A 75 -7.93 20.34 20.35
CA ILE A 75 -7.05 19.54 19.48
C ILE A 75 -6.84 20.19 18.11
N CYS A 76 -7.86 20.84 17.56
CA CYS A 76 -7.77 21.55 16.28
C CYS A 76 -6.80 22.71 16.36
N ALA A 77 -6.86 23.50 17.44
CA ALA A 77 -5.92 24.61 17.68
C ALA A 77 -4.49 24.10 17.84
N SER A 78 -4.27 23.08 18.69
CA SER A 78 -2.94 22.52 18.93
C SER A 78 -2.31 21.95 17.65
N ILE A 79 -3.09 21.23 16.82
CA ILE A 79 -2.59 20.68 15.56
C ILE A 79 -2.28 21.79 14.55
N LYS A 80 -3.07 22.86 14.51
CA LYS A 80 -2.82 24.02 13.67
C LYS A 80 -1.51 24.72 14.04
N ASP A 81 -1.26 24.94 15.33
CA ASP A 81 -0.02 25.56 15.81
C ASP A 81 1.21 24.71 15.43
N ILE A 82 1.13 23.38 15.62
CA ILE A 82 2.20 22.45 15.23
C ILE A 82 2.43 22.49 13.71
N PHE A 83 1.37 22.55 12.91
CA PHE A 83 1.47 22.63 11.45
C PHE A 83 2.13 23.92 10.98
N GLU A 84 1.73 25.07 11.54
CA GLU A 84 2.33 26.37 11.19
C GLU A 84 3.80 26.42 11.59
N TRP A 85 4.16 25.86 12.74
CA TRP A 85 5.56 25.74 13.14
C TRP A 85 6.35 24.83 12.21
N ARG A 86 5.78 23.68 11.84
CA ARG A 86 6.37 22.77 10.85
C ARG A 86 6.59 23.45 9.51
N ALA A 87 5.62 24.24 9.03
CA ALA A 87 5.73 24.96 7.77
C ALA A 87 6.92 25.96 7.77
N LYS A 88 7.12 26.69 8.88
CA LYS A 88 8.29 27.58 9.07
C LYS A 88 9.61 26.80 9.01
N LEU A 89 9.72 25.73 9.79
CA LEU A 89 10.93 24.90 9.83
C LEU A 89 11.24 24.25 8.47
N LYS A 90 10.20 23.82 7.74
CA LYS A 90 10.36 23.26 6.39
C LYS A 90 10.90 24.31 5.41
N ALA A 91 10.42 25.55 5.49
CA ALA A 91 10.92 26.66 4.67
C ALA A 91 12.38 27.01 4.99
N GLU A 92 12.81 26.83 6.24
CA GLU A 92 14.20 27.02 6.69
C GLU A 92 15.12 25.82 6.35
N GLY A 93 14.58 24.73 5.80
CA GLY A 93 15.34 23.49 5.58
C GLY A 93 15.74 22.78 6.88
N ASN A 94 15.06 23.08 7.99
CA ASN A 94 15.40 22.56 9.30
C ASN A 94 14.87 21.11 9.50
N PRO A 95 15.72 20.13 9.82
CA PRO A 95 15.33 18.72 9.96
C PRO A 95 14.33 18.45 11.08
N ALA A 96 14.15 19.39 12.04
CA ALA A 96 13.15 19.27 13.10
C ALA A 96 11.70 19.20 12.57
N GLU A 97 11.43 19.63 11.32
CA GLU A 97 10.11 19.47 10.68
C GLU A 97 9.64 18.01 10.67
N VAL A 98 10.58 17.06 10.55
CA VAL A 98 10.29 15.61 10.54
C VAL A 98 9.74 15.15 11.90
N GLY A 99 10.28 15.67 13.00
CA GLY A 99 9.79 15.38 14.34
C GLY A 99 8.37 15.93 14.58
N LEU A 100 8.09 17.14 14.07
CA LEU A 100 6.74 17.71 14.12
C LEU A 100 5.76 16.92 13.27
N LYS A 101 6.16 16.50 12.06
CA LYS A 101 5.36 15.60 11.19
C LYS A 101 4.99 14.31 11.93
N LEU A 102 5.97 13.65 12.55
CA LEU A 102 5.74 12.41 13.29
C LEU A 102 4.82 12.63 14.50
N THR A 103 4.96 13.75 15.20
CA THR A 103 4.10 14.12 16.33
C THR A 103 2.65 14.28 15.90
N MET A 104 2.40 14.99 14.80
CA MET A 104 1.05 15.14 14.23
C MET A 104 0.46 13.78 13.85
N ASN A 105 1.22 12.95 13.13
CA ASN A 105 0.78 11.62 12.71
C ASN A 105 0.55 10.67 13.90
N SER A 106 1.30 10.80 14.99
CA SER A 106 1.15 9.93 16.16
C SER A 106 0.00 10.36 17.06
N SER A 107 -0.43 11.62 16.96
CA SER A 107 -1.43 12.21 17.85
C SER A 107 -2.79 11.52 17.76
N TYR A 108 -3.28 11.23 16.55
CA TYR A 108 -4.56 10.51 16.39
C TYR A 108 -4.45 9.06 16.89
N GLY A 109 -3.32 8.39 16.64
CA GLY A 109 -3.07 7.02 17.09
C GLY A 109 -3.12 6.90 18.62
N ARG A 110 -2.67 7.96 19.33
CA ARG A 110 -2.76 8.05 20.80
C ARG A 110 -4.21 8.06 21.30
N LEU A 111 -5.15 8.64 20.55
CA LEU A 111 -6.57 8.74 20.94
C LEU A 111 -7.29 7.40 20.89
N ILE A 112 -6.84 6.47 20.03
CA ILE A 112 -7.46 5.14 19.79
C ILE A 112 -6.60 3.99 20.29
N MET A 113 -5.63 4.27 21.18
CA MET A 113 -4.78 3.23 21.74
C MET A 113 -5.62 2.20 22.50
N LYS A 114 -5.50 0.95 22.10
CA LYS A 114 -6.04 -0.19 22.84
C LYS A 114 -5.29 -0.37 24.17
N PRO A 115 -5.95 -0.91 25.21
CA PRO A 115 -5.26 -1.23 26.45
C PRO A 115 -4.14 -2.25 26.20
N VAL A 116 -2.98 -1.99 26.78
CA VAL A 116 -1.84 -2.92 26.75
C VAL A 116 -2.08 -4.01 27.79
N ILE A 117 -2.69 -5.10 27.35
CA ILE A 117 -3.05 -6.26 28.20
C ILE A 117 -1.97 -7.34 28.24
N ARG A 118 -0.94 -7.23 27.38
CA ARG A 118 0.20 -8.16 27.34
C ARG A 118 1.49 -7.41 27.50
N GLN A 119 2.44 -8.02 28.19
CA GLN A 119 3.81 -7.52 28.34
C GLN A 119 4.78 -8.59 27.88
N LYS A 120 5.83 -8.15 27.17
CA LYS A 120 6.94 -8.99 26.75
C LYS A 120 8.17 -8.64 27.59
N THR A 121 8.87 -9.63 28.12
CA THR A 121 10.06 -9.43 28.96
C THR A 121 11.11 -10.49 28.64
N PHE A 122 12.35 -10.05 28.41
CA PHE A 122 13.49 -10.94 28.20
C PHE A 122 14.15 -11.23 29.54
N ILE A 123 14.37 -12.51 29.83
CA ILE A 123 15.06 -12.98 31.03
C ILE A 123 16.28 -13.78 30.61
N ARG A 124 17.43 -13.42 31.18
CA ARG A 124 18.72 -14.08 30.93
C ARG A 124 19.18 -14.87 32.16
N GLY A 125 19.80 -16.01 31.92
CA GLY A 125 20.32 -16.94 32.92
C GLY A 125 19.34 -18.10 33.17
N GLU A 126 19.82 -19.34 33.04
CA GLU A 126 19.00 -20.54 33.18
C GLU A 126 18.26 -20.62 34.52
N GLU A 127 18.96 -20.29 35.61
CA GLU A 127 18.37 -20.28 36.95
C GLU A 127 17.30 -19.18 37.11
N GLU A 128 17.54 -18.00 36.54
CA GLU A 128 16.61 -16.87 36.58
C GLU A 128 15.38 -17.13 35.72
N ILE A 129 15.54 -17.76 34.55
CA ILE A 129 14.43 -18.24 33.72
C ILE A 129 13.56 -19.20 34.53
N ARG A 130 14.17 -20.15 35.25
CA ARG A 130 13.44 -21.10 36.11
C ARG A 130 12.69 -20.37 37.23
N LYS A 131 13.36 -19.48 37.97
CA LYS A 131 12.75 -18.69 39.05
C LYS A 131 11.60 -17.82 38.54
N TYR A 132 11.80 -17.15 37.41
CA TYR A 132 10.81 -16.26 36.80
C TYR A 132 9.57 -17.04 36.37
N THR A 133 9.77 -18.20 35.72
CA THR A 133 8.69 -19.12 35.34
C THR A 133 7.84 -19.49 36.56
N CYS A 134 8.47 -19.95 37.65
CA CYS A 134 7.74 -20.37 38.86
C CYS A 134 7.00 -19.20 39.55
N ARG A 135 7.61 -18.01 39.61
CA ARG A 135 7.04 -16.84 40.29
C ARG A 135 5.88 -16.19 39.52
N ARG A 136 5.82 -16.36 38.20
CA ARG A 136 4.87 -15.66 37.31
C ARG A 136 3.92 -16.60 36.58
N ILE A 137 3.89 -17.88 36.94
CA ILE A 137 3.11 -18.90 36.22
C ILE A 137 1.62 -18.57 36.07
N ASN A 138 1.04 -17.84 37.03
CA ASN A 138 -0.36 -17.40 37.00
C ASN A 138 -0.65 -16.26 36.02
N ARG A 139 0.38 -15.54 35.55
CA ARG A 139 0.26 -14.46 34.55
C ARG A 139 0.87 -14.84 33.21
N LEU A 140 1.64 -15.92 33.17
CA LEU A 140 2.37 -16.36 32.00
C LEU A 140 1.40 -16.82 30.90
N ILE A 141 1.52 -16.23 29.72
CA ILE A 141 0.83 -16.67 28.49
C ILE A 141 1.73 -17.66 27.76
N GLN A 142 2.96 -17.24 27.47
CA GLN A 142 3.90 -18.02 26.68
C GLN A 142 5.33 -17.73 27.11
N ARG A 143 6.17 -18.77 27.11
CA ARG A 143 7.62 -18.66 27.19
C ARG A 143 8.24 -19.19 25.91
N THR A 144 8.95 -18.33 25.18
CA THR A 144 9.69 -18.70 23.98
C THR A 144 11.19 -18.74 24.31
N PRO A 145 11.81 -19.93 24.39
CA PRO A 145 13.26 -20.04 24.55
C PRO A 145 13.95 -19.55 23.28
N ILE A 146 14.92 -18.65 23.43
CA ILE A 146 15.72 -18.10 22.32
C ILE A 146 17.10 -18.77 22.29
N SER A 147 17.70 -18.94 23.46
CA SER A 147 18.94 -19.70 23.67
C SER A 147 18.86 -20.44 25.00
N LYS A 148 19.91 -21.21 25.33
CA LYS A 148 20.02 -21.89 26.63
C LYS A 148 19.92 -20.92 27.82
N ASP A 149 20.42 -19.69 27.64
CA ASP A 149 20.51 -18.68 28.68
C ASP A 149 19.54 -17.50 28.46
N LEU A 150 18.64 -17.53 27.47
CA LEU A 150 17.74 -16.42 27.17
C LEU A 150 16.35 -16.93 26.79
N ALA A 151 15.33 -16.41 27.47
CA ALA A 151 13.94 -16.67 27.13
C ALA A 151 13.12 -15.37 27.09
N LEU A 152 12.19 -15.32 26.14
CA LEU A 152 11.16 -14.29 26.05
C LEU A 152 9.90 -14.79 26.77
N PHE A 153 9.41 -13.99 27.70
CA PHE A 153 8.16 -14.23 28.42
C PHE A 153 7.10 -13.26 27.91
N GLU A 154 5.94 -13.79 27.53
CA GLU A 154 4.72 -13.04 27.27
C GLU A 154 3.75 -13.26 28.43
N GLU A 155 3.36 -12.17 29.11
CA GLU A 155 2.53 -12.22 30.32
C GLU A 155 1.31 -11.32 30.23
N HIS A 156 0.23 -11.70 30.91
CA HIS A 156 -0.92 -10.84 31.15
C HIS A 156 -0.54 -9.68 32.06
N ARG A 157 -0.74 -8.46 31.57
CA ARG A 157 -0.62 -7.23 32.36
C ARG A 157 -1.96 -6.95 33.03
N ALA A 158 -1.96 -6.81 34.36
CA ALA A 158 -3.14 -6.40 35.08
C ALA A 158 -3.59 -5.00 34.62
N LEU A 159 -4.82 -4.90 34.13
CA LEU A 159 -5.43 -3.65 33.69
C LEU A 159 -6.34 -3.12 34.80
N ALA A 160 -5.87 -2.13 35.57
CA ALA A 160 -6.70 -1.54 36.62
C ALA A 160 -7.71 -0.53 36.05
N ARG A 161 -7.24 0.38 35.18
CA ARG A 161 -8.06 1.38 34.48
C ARG A 161 -7.42 1.70 33.13
N HIS A 162 -8.24 1.84 32.10
CA HIS A 162 -7.85 2.37 30.79
C HIS A 162 -8.96 3.27 30.30
N SER A 163 -8.57 4.42 29.76
CA SER A 163 -9.48 5.39 29.17
C SER A 163 -8.78 6.01 27.97
N SER A 164 -9.48 6.06 26.85
CA SER A 164 -9.02 6.68 25.62
C SER A 164 -10.18 7.46 25.01
N PRO A 165 -9.95 8.67 24.48
CA PRO A 165 -10.98 9.46 23.80
C PRO A 165 -11.19 8.94 22.37
N ALA A 166 -11.51 7.65 22.23
CA ALA A 166 -11.55 6.96 20.95
C ALA A 166 -12.53 7.60 19.95
N HIS A 167 -13.63 8.18 20.43
CA HIS A 167 -14.61 8.93 19.63
C HIS A 167 -13.96 10.07 18.81
N LEU A 168 -12.96 10.76 19.36
CA LEU A 168 -12.22 11.79 18.62
C LEU A 168 -11.37 11.19 17.50
N GLY A 169 -10.71 10.06 17.78
CA GLY A 169 -9.90 9.38 16.77
C GLY A 169 -10.74 8.77 15.65
N VAL A 170 -11.94 8.25 15.97
CA VAL A 170 -12.90 7.79 14.95
C VAL A 170 -13.32 8.95 14.05
N ALA A 171 -13.70 10.10 14.62
CA ALA A 171 -14.05 11.29 13.84
C ALA A 171 -12.90 11.75 12.91
N ILE A 172 -11.66 11.74 13.40
CA ILE A 172 -10.47 12.08 12.58
C ILE A 172 -10.29 11.10 11.42
N LEU A 173 -10.42 9.79 11.66
CA LEU A 173 -10.30 8.77 10.62
C LEU A 173 -11.40 8.90 9.57
N SER A 174 -12.64 9.18 9.99
CA SER A 174 -13.76 9.33 9.07
C SER A 174 -13.65 10.60 8.24
N MET A 175 -13.23 11.72 8.84
CA MET A 175 -12.92 12.93 8.07
C MET A 175 -11.77 12.74 7.08
N SER A 176 -10.74 11.96 7.44
CA SER A 176 -9.66 11.61 6.51
C SER A 176 -10.18 10.85 5.30
N LYS A 177 -11.13 9.93 5.49
CA LYS A 177 -11.78 9.20 4.39
C LYS A 177 -12.66 10.12 3.54
N ARG A 178 -13.45 10.99 4.19
CA ARG A 178 -14.28 11.98 3.49
C ARG A 178 -13.47 12.82 2.50
N ILE A 179 -12.33 13.35 2.93
CA ILE A 179 -11.45 14.17 2.07
C ILE A 179 -11.02 13.40 0.82
N MET A 180 -10.74 12.11 0.94
CA MET A 180 -10.40 11.26 -0.22
C MET A 180 -11.63 10.96 -1.07
N ASN A 181 -12.74 10.58 -0.45
CA ASN A 181 -13.99 10.23 -1.12
C ASN A 181 -14.55 11.39 -1.96
N GLU A 182 -14.51 12.62 -1.43
CA GLU A 182 -14.96 13.82 -2.13
C GLU A 182 -14.28 14.01 -3.49
N VAL A 183 -12.99 13.66 -3.57
CA VAL A 183 -12.20 13.72 -4.81
C VAL A 183 -12.46 12.49 -5.68
N MET A 184 -12.42 11.29 -5.10
CA MET A 184 -12.59 10.04 -5.85
C MET A 184 -13.95 9.96 -6.53
N CYS A 185 -15.03 10.24 -5.81
CA CYS A 185 -16.38 10.23 -6.37
C CYS A 185 -16.54 11.32 -7.44
N LEU A 186 -15.90 12.48 -7.24
CA LEU A 186 -15.94 13.54 -8.24
C LEU A 186 -15.16 13.17 -9.51
N VAL A 187 -14.03 12.45 -9.37
CA VAL A 187 -13.29 11.94 -10.54
C VAL A 187 -14.17 10.99 -11.35
N GLU A 188 -14.89 10.10 -10.68
CA GLU A 188 -15.86 9.20 -11.31
C GLU A 188 -17.03 9.96 -11.96
N ASP A 189 -17.62 10.94 -11.25
CA ASP A 189 -18.68 11.83 -11.78
C ASP A 189 -18.26 12.55 -13.08
N LEU A 190 -16.96 12.82 -13.23
CA LEU A 190 -16.39 13.55 -14.37
C LEU A 190 -15.90 12.64 -15.50
N ASP A 191 -16.07 11.32 -15.38
CA ASP A 191 -15.54 10.30 -16.29
C ASP A 191 -14.00 10.41 -16.45
N CYS A 192 -13.33 10.74 -15.34
CA CYS A 192 -11.88 10.83 -15.25
C CYS A 192 -11.33 9.53 -14.65
N THR A 193 -10.11 9.14 -15.02
CA THR A 193 -9.53 7.85 -14.58
C THR A 193 -8.59 8.02 -13.39
N ILE A 194 -8.79 7.19 -12.37
CA ILE A 194 -7.83 6.97 -11.27
C ILE A 194 -7.13 5.63 -11.51
N TYR A 195 -5.81 5.65 -11.71
CA TYR A 195 -5.03 4.44 -11.95
C TYR A 195 -4.64 3.72 -10.66
N TYR A 196 -4.45 4.46 -9.57
CA TYR A 196 -4.03 3.89 -8.29
C TYR A 196 -4.51 4.75 -7.12
N GLN A 197 -4.77 4.10 -5.99
CA GLN A 197 -5.26 4.74 -4.77
C GLN A 197 -4.56 4.14 -3.53
N ASP A 198 -4.22 5.00 -2.57
CA ASP A 198 -3.83 4.63 -1.20
C ASP A 198 -4.56 5.55 -0.20
N THR A 199 -4.18 5.45 1.07
CA THR A 199 -4.84 6.07 2.22
C THR A 199 -5.00 7.59 2.09
N ASP A 200 -4.01 8.26 1.52
CA ASP A 200 -3.91 9.72 1.40
C ASP A 200 -3.34 10.19 0.06
N SER A 201 -3.34 9.32 -0.95
CA SER A 201 -2.79 9.62 -2.28
C SER A 201 -3.56 8.89 -3.38
N MET A 202 -3.52 9.44 -4.59
CA MET A 202 -4.10 8.84 -5.78
C MET A 202 -3.30 9.24 -7.03
N HIS A 203 -3.27 8.35 -8.02
CA HIS A 203 -2.71 8.63 -9.34
C HIS A 203 -3.85 8.92 -10.31
N VAL A 204 -3.94 10.17 -10.74
CA VAL A 204 -4.97 10.67 -11.66
C VAL A 204 -4.30 11.03 -12.98
N GLU A 205 -5.02 10.81 -14.08
CA GLU A 205 -4.57 11.26 -15.40
C GLU A 205 -4.32 12.77 -15.44
N LEU A 206 -3.14 13.18 -15.93
CA LEU A 206 -2.70 14.57 -15.95
C LEU A 206 -3.64 15.48 -16.76
N ASN A 207 -4.12 15.01 -17.91
CA ASN A 207 -5.01 15.78 -18.79
C ASN A 207 -6.36 16.10 -18.14
N SER A 208 -6.80 15.22 -17.26
CA SER A 208 -8.06 15.33 -16.52
C SER A 208 -7.93 16.19 -15.25
N TYR A 209 -6.70 16.44 -14.78
CA TYR A 209 -6.45 17.12 -13.50
C TYR A 209 -6.96 18.57 -13.42
N PRO A 210 -6.81 19.44 -14.46
CA PRO A 210 -7.36 20.80 -14.41
C PRO A 210 -8.89 20.82 -14.28
N LYS A 211 -9.58 19.97 -15.06
CA LYS A 211 -11.04 19.80 -15.02
C LYS A 211 -11.52 19.38 -13.63
N LEU A 212 -10.79 18.46 -12.99
CA LEU A 212 -11.07 18.03 -11.61
C LEU A 212 -10.94 19.19 -10.62
N CYS A 213 -9.90 20.03 -10.74
CA CYS A 213 -9.70 21.17 -9.84
C CYS A 213 -10.86 22.17 -9.92
N GLU A 214 -11.28 22.54 -11.14
CA GLU A 214 -12.39 23.47 -11.36
C GLU A 214 -13.72 22.91 -10.82
N ALA A 215 -14.00 21.64 -11.12
CA ALA A 215 -15.21 20.98 -10.64
C ALA A 215 -15.23 20.83 -9.12
N PHE A 216 -14.08 20.56 -8.49
CA PHE A 216 -13.96 20.43 -7.05
C PHE A 216 -14.22 21.77 -6.35
N GLU A 217 -13.66 22.86 -6.88
CA GLU A 217 -13.91 24.20 -6.37
C GLU A 217 -15.38 24.61 -6.55
N ALA A 218 -15.99 24.27 -7.70
CA ALA A 218 -17.41 24.53 -7.94
C ALA A 218 -18.35 23.75 -7.01
N LYS A 219 -18.07 22.45 -6.75
CA LYS A 219 -18.92 21.58 -5.90
C LYS A 219 -18.75 21.88 -4.42
N TYR A 220 -17.51 22.09 -3.96
CA TYR A 220 -17.19 22.16 -2.53
C TYR A 220 -16.72 23.53 -2.03
N GLY A 221 -16.54 24.52 -2.90
CA GLY A 221 -16.08 25.87 -2.53
C GLY A 221 -14.67 25.89 -1.93
N ARG A 222 -13.85 24.87 -2.22
CA ARG A 222 -12.48 24.70 -1.69
C ARG A 222 -11.51 24.48 -2.83
N VAL A 223 -10.32 25.04 -2.71
CA VAL A 223 -9.23 24.81 -3.69
C VAL A 223 -8.59 23.45 -3.43
N LEU A 224 -8.57 22.59 -4.44
CA LEU A 224 -8.03 21.22 -4.36
C LEU A 224 -6.51 21.20 -4.15
N ASN A 225 -5.76 21.95 -4.96
CA ASN A 225 -4.30 21.96 -4.94
C ASN A 225 -3.71 23.05 -4.01
N GLY A 226 -2.70 22.72 -3.23
CA GLY A 226 -1.87 23.71 -2.52
C GLY A 226 -1.11 23.18 -1.31
N ASN A 227 -0.32 24.07 -0.70
CA ASN A 227 0.58 23.74 0.41
C ASN A 227 -0.07 23.87 1.80
N GLN A 228 -1.35 24.26 1.87
CA GLN A 228 -2.06 24.42 3.13
C GLN A 228 -2.65 23.09 3.62
N MET A 229 -2.97 23.02 4.91
CA MET A 229 -3.61 21.85 5.50
C MET A 229 -4.93 21.52 4.79
N GLY A 230 -5.14 20.23 4.49
CA GLY A 230 -6.35 19.75 3.83
C GLY A 230 -6.38 19.94 2.31
N LYS A 231 -5.27 20.40 1.70
CA LYS A 231 -5.11 20.48 0.25
C LYS A 231 -4.23 19.34 -0.26
N PHE A 232 -4.49 18.94 -1.50
CA PHE A 232 -3.66 17.99 -2.23
C PHE A 232 -2.49 18.71 -2.88
N HIS A 233 -1.42 17.99 -3.16
CA HIS A 233 -0.28 18.47 -3.94
C HIS A 233 0.36 17.28 -4.62
N VAL A 234 1.12 17.54 -5.68
CA VAL A 234 1.95 16.51 -6.33
C VAL A 234 3.11 16.17 -5.39
N ASP A 235 3.21 14.90 -4.97
CA ASP A 235 4.26 14.41 -4.05
C ASP A 235 5.53 13.92 -4.79
N PHE A 236 5.55 14.00 -6.12
CA PHE A 236 6.75 13.64 -6.89
C PHE A 236 7.88 14.63 -6.64
N LYS A 237 9.09 14.09 -6.51
CA LYS A 237 10.32 14.87 -6.34
C LYS A 237 11.35 14.39 -7.34
N LEU A 238 11.82 15.33 -8.16
CA LEU A 238 12.82 15.08 -9.17
C LEU A 238 13.90 16.15 -9.09
N LYS A 239 15.15 15.72 -8.89
CA LYS A 239 16.27 16.65 -8.72
C LYS A 239 16.60 17.30 -10.07
N GLY A 240 16.60 18.63 -10.12
CA GLY A 240 16.86 19.37 -11.34
C GLY A 240 15.62 19.62 -12.20
N ALA A 241 14.44 19.19 -11.76
CA ALA A 241 13.18 19.53 -12.42
C ALA A 241 12.95 21.05 -12.43
N ASP A 242 12.55 21.55 -13.60
CA ASP A 242 12.14 22.94 -13.81
C ASP A 242 10.66 22.96 -14.21
N GLY A 243 9.77 23.10 -13.22
CA GLY A 243 8.33 23.08 -13.41
C GLY A 243 7.64 21.85 -12.83
N ASP A 244 6.41 21.60 -13.30
CA ASP A 244 5.56 20.53 -12.77
C ASP A 244 6.11 19.15 -13.14
N ILE A 245 6.08 18.26 -12.16
CA ILE A 245 6.56 16.88 -12.29
C ILE A 245 5.35 15.97 -12.49
N TYR A 246 5.42 15.08 -13.46
CA TYR A 246 4.38 14.09 -13.75
C TYR A 246 5.01 12.75 -14.10
N ALA A 247 4.21 11.69 -14.06
CA ALA A 247 4.64 10.38 -14.55
C ALA A 247 4.27 10.23 -16.04
N GLU A 248 5.25 9.92 -16.89
CA GLU A 248 5.02 9.55 -18.29
C GLU A 248 4.43 8.14 -18.38
N GLU A 249 4.94 7.24 -17.53
CA GLU A 249 4.50 5.85 -17.45
C GLU A 249 4.47 5.38 -16.00
N SER A 250 3.48 4.54 -15.67
CA SER A 250 3.34 3.96 -14.33
C SER A 250 2.96 2.49 -14.42
N TYR A 251 3.62 1.65 -13.62
CA TYR A 251 3.36 0.22 -13.51
C TYR A 251 2.87 -0.09 -12.09
N PHE A 252 1.61 -0.48 -11.96
CA PHE A 252 0.97 -0.81 -10.69
C PHE A 252 0.85 -2.33 -10.57
N ILE A 253 1.66 -2.94 -9.71
CA ILE A 253 1.69 -4.40 -9.51
C ILE A 253 0.72 -4.80 -8.40
N GLY A 254 0.57 -3.95 -7.38
CA GLY A 254 -0.35 -4.20 -6.28
C GLY A 254 -0.38 -3.07 -5.25
N LYS A 255 -1.12 -3.28 -4.17
CA LYS A 255 -1.22 -2.29 -3.08
C LYS A 255 0.18 -2.01 -2.52
N LYS A 256 0.60 -0.74 -2.59
CA LYS A 256 1.88 -0.22 -2.09
C LYS A 256 3.11 -0.77 -2.82
N THR A 257 2.90 -1.26 -4.05
CA THR A 257 3.93 -1.78 -4.94
C THR A 257 3.73 -1.25 -6.35
N TYR A 258 4.49 -0.21 -6.71
CA TYR A 258 4.40 0.44 -8.02
C TYR A 258 5.70 1.18 -8.39
N VAL A 259 5.85 1.45 -9.69
CA VAL A 259 6.96 2.20 -10.28
C VAL A 259 6.39 3.28 -11.20
N ASP A 260 6.87 4.52 -11.03
CA ASP A 260 6.53 5.69 -11.83
C ASP A 260 7.77 6.20 -12.54
N PHE A 261 7.71 6.34 -13.86
CA PHE A 261 8.73 7.00 -14.68
C PHE A 261 8.38 8.48 -14.78
N LEU A 262 9.17 9.32 -14.11
CA LEU A 262 8.92 10.74 -13.95
C LEU A 262 9.57 11.55 -15.06
N ALA A 263 8.86 12.57 -15.52
CA ALA A 263 9.36 13.65 -16.35
C ALA A 263 8.96 15.01 -15.77
N CYS A 264 9.51 16.06 -16.35
CA CYS A 264 9.22 17.43 -15.97
C CYS A 264 8.77 18.24 -17.19
N ALA A 265 7.82 19.15 -17.00
CA ALA A 265 7.27 19.94 -18.10
C ALA A 265 8.27 20.95 -18.70
N GLY A 266 9.18 21.52 -17.89
CA GLY A 266 10.08 22.59 -18.35
C GLY A 266 11.49 22.16 -18.73
N ASN A 267 11.87 20.89 -18.54
CA ASN A 267 13.13 20.36 -19.04
C ASN A 267 13.11 18.84 -19.26
N ASP A 268 14.12 18.31 -19.95
CA ASP A 268 14.26 16.88 -20.26
C ASP A 268 14.82 16.06 -19.07
N THR A 269 14.55 16.51 -17.83
CA THR A 269 14.95 15.75 -16.64
C THR A 269 14.00 14.58 -16.50
N LYS A 270 14.55 13.37 -16.54
CA LYS A 270 13.84 12.13 -16.25
C LYS A 270 14.28 11.53 -14.92
N GLY A 271 13.40 10.79 -14.29
CA GLY A 271 13.72 10.03 -13.09
C GLY A 271 12.76 8.89 -12.87
N VAL A 272 13.01 8.13 -11.81
CA VAL A 272 12.14 7.02 -11.41
C VAL A 272 11.75 7.23 -9.96
N HIS A 273 10.46 7.09 -9.68
CA HIS A 273 9.93 6.99 -8.34
C HIS A 273 9.39 5.57 -8.15
N MET A 274 9.87 4.90 -7.11
CA MET A 274 9.51 3.52 -6.84
C MET A 274 9.02 3.37 -5.41
N ARG A 275 7.94 2.60 -5.24
CA ARG A 275 7.42 2.22 -3.94
C ARG A 275 7.23 0.72 -3.90
N MET A 276 7.95 0.05 -3.01
CA MET A 276 7.86 -1.40 -2.80
C MET A 276 7.79 -1.72 -1.32
N LYS A 277 6.58 -1.73 -0.75
CA LYS A 277 6.43 -1.98 0.68
C LYS A 277 6.81 -3.43 1.02
N GLY A 278 7.76 -3.60 1.94
CA GLY A 278 8.23 -4.91 2.39
C GLY A 278 9.53 -5.36 1.75
N ILE A 279 9.99 -4.68 0.68
CA ILE A 279 11.28 -4.94 0.05
C ILE A 279 12.30 -3.93 0.60
N PRO A 280 13.49 -4.38 1.06
CA PRO A 280 14.56 -3.48 1.47
C PRO A 280 14.99 -2.55 0.32
N GLU A 281 15.16 -1.26 0.63
CA GLU A 281 15.52 -0.21 -0.34
C GLU A 281 16.77 -0.56 -1.15
N THR A 282 17.81 -1.10 -0.48
CA THR A 282 19.04 -1.54 -1.13
C THR A 282 18.82 -2.62 -2.20
N ARG A 283 17.86 -3.52 -2.00
CA ARG A 283 17.51 -4.56 -2.98
C ARG A 283 16.72 -3.95 -4.13
N ALA A 284 15.78 -3.06 -3.82
CA ALA A 284 14.96 -2.39 -4.82
C ALA A 284 15.82 -1.49 -5.74
N ASP A 285 16.72 -0.69 -5.19
CA ASP A 285 17.62 0.17 -5.96
C ASP A 285 18.54 -0.63 -6.88
N ASN A 286 19.08 -1.76 -6.38
CA ASN A 286 19.90 -2.65 -7.20
C ASN A 286 19.12 -3.25 -8.37
N LEU A 287 17.85 -3.62 -8.17
CA LEU A 287 17.00 -4.12 -9.25
C LEU A 287 16.72 -3.02 -10.29
N LEU A 288 16.43 -1.80 -9.83
CA LEU A 288 16.19 -0.66 -10.70
C LEU A 288 17.43 -0.31 -11.55
N GLN A 289 18.61 -0.25 -10.93
CA GLN A 289 19.86 0.02 -11.65
C GLN A 289 20.16 -1.05 -12.71
N ARG A 290 19.89 -2.33 -12.40
CA ARG A 290 20.02 -3.43 -13.37
C ARG A 290 19.05 -3.28 -14.53
N ALA A 291 17.79 -2.92 -14.26
CA ALA A 291 16.77 -2.73 -15.30
C ALA A 291 17.10 -1.54 -16.22
N LEU A 292 17.52 -0.40 -15.67
CA LEU A 292 17.92 0.78 -16.46
C LEU A 292 19.16 0.52 -17.31
N ALA A 293 20.15 -0.19 -16.77
CA ALA A 293 21.35 -0.57 -17.53
C ALA A 293 21.02 -1.52 -18.70
N ALA A 294 20.08 -2.44 -18.47
CA ALA A 294 19.58 -3.35 -19.50
C ALA A 294 18.81 -2.63 -20.62
N GLU A 295 17.98 -1.65 -20.27
CA GLU A 295 17.24 -0.83 -21.24
C GLU A 295 18.17 0.05 -22.08
N ALA A 296 19.13 0.73 -21.44
CA ALA A 296 20.14 1.51 -22.16
C ALA A 296 20.98 0.63 -23.11
N ALA A 297 21.28 -0.62 -22.71
CA ALA A 297 21.96 -1.59 -23.57
C ALA A 297 21.08 -2.03 -24.74
N ARG A 298 19.76 -2.22 -24.54
CA ARG A 298 18.79 -2.56 -25.59
C ARG A 298 18.65 -1.43 -26.61
N ASP A 299 18.57 -0.18 -26.15
CA ASP A 299 18.41 0.99 -27.03
C ASP A 299 19.68 1.26 -27.84
N ALA A 300 20.86 1.10 -27.21
CA ALA A 300 22.15 1.12 -27.91
C ALA A 300 22.27 -0.01 -28.96
N LEU A 301 21.68 -1.17 -28.68
CA LEU A 301 21.65 -2.32 -29.60
C LEU A 301 20.69 -2.09 -30.78
N ALA A 302 19.52 -1.49 -30.53
CA ALA A 302 18.53 -1.15 -31.56
C ALA A 302 19.05 -0.08 -32.54
N ALA A 303 19.93 0.81 -32.08
CA ALA A 303 20.60 1.81 -32.91
C ALA A 303 21.73 1.22 -33.80
N ALA A 304 22.18 -0.01 -33.55
CA ALA A 304 23.44 -0.56 -34.09
C ALA A 304 23.32 -1.51 -35.31
N ASN A 305 22.21 -1.46 -36.07
CA ASN A 305 22.03 -2.00 -37.45
C ASN A 305 21.44 -3.45 -37.59
N PRO A 306 20.50 -3.74 -38.52
CA PRO A 306 19.63 -4.94 -38.51
C PRO A 306 20.15 -6.28 -39.10
N ASP A 307 21.35 -6.34 -39.72
CA ASP A 307 21.74 -7.48 -40.58
C ASP A 307 22.66 -8.55 -39.94
N ASN A 308 22.78 -8.59 -38.62
CA ASN A 308 23.72 -9.51 -37.99
C ASN A 308 23.01 -10.84 -37.59
N ALA A 309 23.34 -11.94 -38.26
CA ALA A 309 22.72 -13.26 -38.04
C ALA A 309 22.88 -13.79 -36.60
N GLU A 310 23.94 -13.38 -35.91
CA GLU A 310 24.16 -13.69 -34.48
C GLU A 310 23.23 -12.86 -33.56
N LEU A 311 22.86 -11.65 -33.99
CA LEU A 311 21.87 -10.81 -33.31
C LEU A 311 20.44 -11.30 -33.53
N LEU A 312 20.10 -11.80 -34.72
CA LEU A 312 18.79 -12.42 -34.97
C LEU A 312 18.61 -13.69 -34.12
N ALA A 313 19.65 -14.52 -34.01
CA ALA A 313 19.61 -15.71 -33.13
C ALA A 313 19.42 -15.35 -31.65
N ARG A 314 19.98 -14.22 -31.20
CA ARG A 314 19.83 -13.71 -29.83
C ARG A 314 18.49 -13.02 -29.59
N ALA A 315 17.99 -12.25 -30.55
CA ALA A 315 16.64 -11.66 -30.49
C ALA A 315 15.58 -12.77 -30.43
N THR A 316 15.70 -13.82 -31.25
CA THR A 316 14.83 -15.00 -31.18
C THR A 316 14.96 -15.73 -29.83
N ALA A 317 16.17 -15.85 -29.27
CA ALA A 317 16.36 -16.43 -27.95
C ALA A 317 15.74 -15.58 -26.83
N ALA A 318 15.83 -14.25 -26.91
CA ALA A 318 15.21 -13.32 -25.97
C ALA A 318 13.68 -13.30 -26.10
N GLU A 319 13.15 -13.41 -27.31
CA GLU A 319 11.71 -13.52 -27.56
C GLU A 319 11.17 -14.86 -27.05
N THR A 320 11.91 -15.96 -27.27
CA THR A 320 11.61 -17.29 -26.69
C THR A 320 11.68 -17.26 -25.16
N ALA A 321 12.63 -16.52 -24.58
CA ALA A 321 12.77 -16.36 -23.14
C ALA A 321 11.65 -15.48 -22.54
N ARG A 322 11.20 -14.44 -23.25
CA ARG A 322 10.03 -13.63 -22.90
C ARG A 322 8.75 -14.46 -22.96
N ASP A 323 8.57 -15.26 -24.00
CA ASP A 323 7.42 -16.14 -24.14
C ASP A 323 7.43 -17.25 -23.07
N ALA A 324 8.61 -17.75 -22.69
CA ALA A 324 8.78 -18.66 -21.56
C ALA A 324 8.45 -18.00 -20.21
N ALA A 325 8.82 -16.73 -20.03
CA ALA A 325 8.48 -15.94 -18.84
C ALA A 325 6.97 -15.68 -18.74
N HIS A 326 6.32 -15.31 -19.85
CA HIS A 326 4.85 -15.20 -19.90
C HIS A 326 4.18 -16.54 -19.59
N ALA A 327 4.67 -17.64 -20.17
CA ALA A 327 4.15 -18.97 -19.86
C ALA A 327 4.37 -19.38 -18.39
N ALA A 328 5.46 -18.94 -17.75
CA ALA A 328 5.70 -19.17 -16.32
C ALA A 328 4.73 -18.37 -15.44
N VAL A 329 4.47 -17.10 -15.80
CA VAL A 329 3.46 -16.26 -15.14
C VAL A 329 2.06 -16.84 -15.33
N ASP A 330 1.72 -17.36 -16.52
CA ASP A 330 0.44 -18.02 -16.78
C ASP A 330 0.29 -19.33 -15.98
N ARG A 331 1.38 -20.10 -15.82
CA ARG A 331 1.40 -21.28 -14.93
C ARG A 331 1.17 -20.90 -13.47
N LEU A 332 1.79 -19.82 -12.99
CA LEU A 332 1.58 -19.29 -11.65
C LEU A 332 0.13 -18.82 -11.46
N ALA A 333 -0.43 -18.10 -12.43
CA ALA A 333 -1.82 -17.66 -12.42
C ALA A 333 -2.79 -18.86 -12.37
N ALA A 334 -2.56 -19.89 -13.19
CA ALA A 334 -3.36 -21.11 -13.20
C ALA A 334 -3.22 -21.92 -11.90
N ALA A 335 -2.03 -21.99 -11.30
CA ALA A 335 -1.82 -22.65 -10.01
C ALA A 335 -2.54 -21.92 -8.87
N VAL A 336 -2.47 -20.59 -8.85
CA VAL A 336 -3.20 -19.74 -7.91
C VAL A 336 -4.71 -19.92 -8.09
N GLU A 337 -5.21 -19.97 -9.33
CA GLU A 337 -6.63 -20.15 -9.62
C GLU A 337 -7.14 -21.55 -9.23
N ALA A 338 -6.39 -22.61 -9.55
CA ALA A 338 -6.72 -23.99 -9.18
C ALA A 338 -6.77 -24.19 -7.65
N GLN A 339 -5.81 -23.63 -6.91
CA GLN A 339 -5.83 -23.66 -5.44
C GLN A 339 -6.91 -22.78 -4.84
N THR A 340 -7.24 -21.64 -5.49
CA THR A 340 -8.37 -20.80 -5.06
C THR A 340 -9.69 -21.55 -5.19
N GLN A 341 -9.88 -22.34 -6.25
CA GLN A 341 -11.05 -23.21 -6.43
C GLN A 341 -11.07 -24.38 -5.43
N GLU A 342 -9.92 -25.00 -5.14
CA GLU A 342 -9.80 -26.04 -4.12
C GLU A 342 -10.16 -25.52 -2.71
N ILE A 343 -9.65 -24.34 -2.34
CA ILE A 343 -9.95 -23.66 -1.06
C ILE A 343 -11.45 -23.33 -0.93
N GLN A 344 -12.14 -23.01 -2.02
CA GLN A 344 -13.59 -22.75 -2.02
C GLN A 344 -14.45 -24.02 -1.80
N THR A 345 -13.88 -25.22 -1.96
CA THR A 345 -14.60 -26.51 -1.80
C THR A 345 -14.33 -27.24 -0.48
N LEU A 346 -13.46 -26.70 0.39
CA LEU A 346 -13.05 -27.35 1.64
C LEU A 346 -14.01 -27.05 2.82
N PRO A 347 -14.32 -28.04 3.69
CA PRO A 347 -15.10 -27.82 4.90
C PRO A 347 -14.29 -27.22 6.07
N GLN A 348 -15.02 -26.67 7.05
CA GLN A 348 -14.61 -25.84 8.20
C GLN A 348 -13.47 -26.41 9.08
N ASP A 349 -12.22 -26.23 8.65
CA ASP A 349 -11.02 -25.76 9.41
C ASP A 349 -9.77 -26.11 8.57
N PRO A 350 -9.39 -25.26 7.60
CA PRO A 350 -8.35 -25.60 6.64
C PRO A 350 -6.97 -25.08 7.08
N THR A 351 -6.74 -24.75 8.36
CA THR A 351 -5.51 -24.03 8.78
C THR A 351 -4.21 -24.77 8.40
N ALA A 352 -4.19 -26.10 8.45
CA ALA A 352 -3.03 -26.89 8.00
C ALA A 352 -2.88 -26.89 6.48
N LEU A 353 -3.99 -27.03 5.75
CA LEU A 353 -4.05 -27.07 4.28
C LEU A 353 -3.77 -25.69 3.64
N VAL A 354 -4.18 -24.60 4.29
CA VAL A 354 -3.87 -23.22 3.85
C VAL A 354 -2.40 -22.92 4.02
N ASN A 355 -1.76 -23.39 5.09
CA ASN A 355 -0.31 -23.25 5.26
C ASN A 355 0.46 -24.11 4.26
N GLU A 356 -0.02 -25.32 3.96
CA GLU A 356 0.55 -26.17 2.91
C GLU A 356 0.38 -25.56 1.52
N ALA A 357 -0.79 -25.00 1.22
CA ALA A 357 -1.04 -24.26 -0.03
C ALA A 357 -0.20 -22.99 -0.14
N ALA A 358 -0.03 -22.22 0.94
CA ALA A 358 0.82 -21.04 0.97
C ALA A 358 2.30 -21.38 0.77
N ASN A 359 2.77 -22.51 1.33
CA ASN A 359 4.12 -23.01 1.10
C ASN A 359 4.29 -23.48 -0.36
N ASN A 360 3.32 -24.22 -0.91
CA ASN A 360 3.36 -24.65 -2.32
C ASN A 360 3.35 -23.45 -3.28
N ILE A 361 2.57 -22.39 -2.99
CA ILE A 361 2.60 -21.15 -3.77
C ILE A 361 3.94 -20.45 -3.60
N SER A 362 4.50 -20.40 -2.39
CA SER A 362 5.82 -19.82 -2.14
C SER A 362 6.92 -20.55 -2.89
N ASP A 363 6.88 -21.89 -2.91
CA ASP A 363 7.84 -22.73 -3.61
C ASP A 363 7.70 -22.54 -5.13
N VAL A 364 6.48 -22.49 -5.67
CA VAL A 364 6.25 -22.16 -7.09
C VAL A 364 6.66 -20.72 -7.40
N LEU A 365 6.49 -19.78 -6.47
CA LEU A 365 6.90 -18.38 -6.64
C LEU A 365 8.43 -18.26 -6.64
N ASP A 366 9.11 -18.98 -5.76
CA ASP A 366 10.57 -19.01 -5.67
C ASP A 366 11.17 -19.73 -6.89
N ASP A 367 10.59 -20.86 -7.32
CA ASP A 367 10.99 -21.57 -8.55
C ASP A 367 10.73 -20.70 -9.80
N THR A 368 9.61 -19.98 -9.85
CA THR A 368 9.31 -19.05 -10.94
C THR A 368 10.25 -17.85 -10.91
N LEU A 369 10.59 -17.35 -9.72
CA LEU A 369 11.54 -16.25 -9.55
C LEU A 369 12.95 -16.68 -9.97
N ASP A 370 13.36 -17.90 -9.63
CA ASP A 370 14.64 -18.48 -10.03
C ASP A 370 14.68 -18.78 -11.54
N GLU A 371 13.61 -19.32 -12.15
CA GLU A 371 13.48 -19.45 -13.61
C GLU A 371 13.57 -18.07 -14.30
N LEU A 372 12.87 -17.06 -13.76
CA LEU A 372 12.92 -15.70 -14.27
C LEU A 372 14.30 -15.07 -14.08
N LEU A 373 15.01 -15.37 -13.00
CA LEU A 373 16.38 -14.90 -12.73
C LEU A 373 17.41 -15.59 -13.64
N GLU A 374 17.27 -16.89 -13.92
CA GLU A 374 18.11 -17.60 -14.90
C GLU A 374 17.84 -17.11 -16.33
N LEU A 375 16.58 -16.85 -16.69
CA LEU A 375 16.21 -16.25 -17.97
C LEU A 375 16.72 -14.82 -18.09
N VAL A 376 16.70 -14.04 -17.02
CA VAL A 376 17.36 -12.74 -16.91
C VAL A 376 18.86 -12.91 -17.18
N ASP A 377 19.54 -13.88 -16.59
CA ASP A 377 20.97 -14.09 -16.86
C ASP A 377 21.26 -14.50 -18.32
N VAL A 378 20.35 -15.23 -18.98
CA VAL A 378 20.47 -15.58 -20.42
C VAL A 378 20.14 -14.39 -21.35
N ILE A 379 19.16 -13.56 -21.00
CA ILE A 379 18.78 -12.35 -21.74
C ILE A 379 19.83 -11.23 -21.54
N PHE A 380 20.49 -11.18 -20.38
CA PHE A 380 21.33 -10.05 -19.93
C PHE A 380 22.82 -10.38 -19.72
N ALA A 381 23.31 -11.56 -20.13
CA ALA A 381 24.75 -11.87 -20.06
C ALA A 381 25.59 -10.92 -20.96
N PRO A 382 26.56 -10.18 -20.41
CA PRO A 382 27.46 -9.34 -21.22
C PRO A 382 28.37 -10.22 -22.10
N PRO A 383 28.87 -9.72 -23.25
CA PRO A 383 29.84 -10.45 -24.03
C PRO A 383 31.11 -10.69 -23.20
N ARG A 384 31.51 -11.95 -23.02
CA ARG A 384 32.87 -12.25 -22.59
C ARG A 384 33.81 -11.75 -23.68
N LEU A 385 34.47 -10.62 -23.41
CA LEU A 385 35.65 -10.22 -24.18
C LEU A 385 36.67 -11.35 -24.06
N ALA A 386 36.83 -12.14 -25.12
CA ALA A 386 37.99 -12.99 -25.29
C ALA A 386 39.19 -12.06 -25.53
N ILE A 387 39.89 -11.71 -24.45
CA ILE A 387 41.24 -11.16 -24.57
C ILE A 387 42.11 -12.34 -25.00
N ASN A 388 42.41 -12.41 -26.29
CA ASN A 388 43.51 -13.24 -26.78
C ASN A 388 44.83 -12.54 -26.41
N PRO A 389 45.85 -13.27 -25.91
CA PRO A 389 47.14 -12.71 -25.54
C PRO A 389 47.90 -12.09 -26.72
#